data_AF-A0A416SQ95-F1
#
_entry.id   AF-A0A416SQ95-F1
#
_cell.length_a   1.000
_cell.length_b   1.000
_cell.length_c   1.000
_cell.angle_alpha   90.00
_cell.angle_beta   90.00
_cell.angle_gamma   90.00
#
_symmetry.space_group_name_H-M   'P 1'
#
loop_
_entity.id
_entity.type
_entity.pdbx_description
1 polymer ?
#
loop_
_entity_poly.entity_id
_entity_poly.type
_entity_poly.pdbx_seq_one_letter_code
_entity_poly.pdbx_strand_id
1 'polypeptide(L)' 'MFDYFNVPALDKAASKGKTIRFTHNPEMKEYAGLFTDKEWKHLQEKWEYLYLREEGEFWYAEK' A
#
# COMPACT_ATOMS: atom_id res chain seq x y z
N MET A 1 15.91 -3.93 3.76
CA MET A 1 15.22 -3.02 4.71
C MET A 1 13.70 -3.12 4.56
N PHE A 2 13.18 -2.94 3.35
CA PHE A 2 11.74 -3.08 3.05
C PHE A 2 11.09 -4.36 3.61
N ASP A 3 11.66 -5.51 3.29
CA ASP A 3 11.12 -6.83 3.66
C ASP A 3 11.09 -7.09 5.17
N TYR A 4 11.94 -6.39 5.93
CA TYR A 4 12.07 -6.59 7.37
C TYR A 4 11.19 -5.65 8.19
N PHE A 5 10.73 -4.53 7.61
CA PHE A 5 9.99 -3.50 8.34
C PHE A 5 8.62 -3.23 7.71
N ASN A 6 8.57 -2.90 6.43
CA ASN A 6 7.34 -2.52 5.74
C ASN A 6 6.45 -3.74 5.49
N VAL A 7 7.01 -4.83 4.95
CA VAL A 7 6.26 -6.07 4.67
C VAL A 7 5.55 -6.61 5.93
N PRO A 8 6.23 -6.85 7.07
CA PRO A 8 5.56 -7.37 8.26
C PRO A 8 4.55 -6.38 8.87
N ALA A 9 4.79 -5.07 8.75
CA ALA A 9 3.84 -4.06 9.20
C ALA A 9 2.56 -4.04 8.34
N LEU A 10 2.72 -4.10 7.01
CA LEU A 10 1.63 -4.18 6.05
C LEU A 10 0.83 -5.48 6.20
N ASP A 11 1.52 -6.62 6.27
CA ASP A 11 0.89 -7.92 6.50
C ASP A 11 0.05 -7.91 7.78
N LYS A 12 0.61 -7.35 8.87
CA LYS A 12 -0.11 -7.25 10.14
C LYS A 12 -1.30 -6.28 10.07
N ALA A 13 -1.20 -5.20 9.30
CA ALA A 13 -2.30 -4.25 9.11
C ALA A 13 -3.43 -4.87 8.29
N ALA A 14 -3.10 -5.45 7.13
CA ALA A 14 -4.04 -6.12 6.23
C ALA A 14 -4.71 -7.33 6.91
N SER A 15 -3.93 -8.18 7.61
CA SER A 15 -4.46 -9.32 8.37
C SER A 15 -5.48 -8.92 9.44
N LYS A 16 -5.32 -7.73 10.03
CA LYS A 16 -6.22 -7.20 11.06
C LYS A 16 -7.40 -6.42 10.48
N GLY A 17 -7.55 -6.37 9.14
CA GLY A 17 -8.59 -5.60 8.48
C GLY A 17 -8.46 -4.09 8.71
N LYS A 18 -7.24 -3.59 8.96
CA LYS A 18 -7.02 -2.16 9.12
C LYS A 18 -7.06 -1.48 7.76
N THR A 19 -7.54 -0.25 7.75
CA THR A 19 -7.41 0.65 6.60
C THR A 19 -5.94 0.96 6.35
N ILE A 20 -5.50 0.79 5.10
CA ILE A 20 -4.16 1.19 4.66
C ILE A 20 -4.30 2.50 3.89
N ARG A 21 -3.45 3.46 4.24
CA ARG A 21 -3.48 4.83 3.72
C ARG A 21 -2.09 5.23 3.26
N PHE A 22 -2.02 5.81 2.08
CA PHE A 22 -0.82 6.42 1.51
C PHE A 22 -0.98 7.94 1.47
N THR A 23 0.12 8.65 1.72
CA THR A 23 0.19 10.12 1.60
C THR A 23 0.31 10.57 0.14
N HIS A 24 0.86 9.72 -0.72
CA HIS A 24 0.99 9.95 -2.15
C HIS A 24 0.39 8.78 -2.92
N ASN A 25 0.02 9.01 -4.17
CA ASN A 25 -0.49 7.94 -5.01
C ASN A 25 0.67 6.97 -5.36
N PRO A 26 0.64 5.71 -4.88
CA PRO A 26 1.68 4.73 -5.19
C PRO A 26 1.75 4.32 -6.67
N GLU A 27 0.71 4.58 -7.47
CA GLU A 27 0.68 4.26 -8.91
C GLU A 27 1.31 5.35 -9.80
N MET A 28 1.66 6.52 -9.23
CA MET A 28 2.33 7.56 -9.99
C MET A 28 3.74 7.13 -10.40
N LYS A 29 4.12 7.46 -11.64
CA LYS A 29 5.42 7.11 -12.22
C LYS A 29 6.62 7.62 -11.41
N GLU A 30 6.46 8.71 -10.67
CA GLU A 30 7.51 9.26 -9.81
C GLU A 30 7.85 8.35 -8.61
N TYR A 31 6.91 7.51 -8.17
CA TYR A 31 7.13 6.55 -7.07
C TYR A 31 7.51 5.15 -7.57
N ALA A 32 7.59 4.94 -8.88
CA ALA A 32 7.90 3.63 -9.46
C ALA A 32 9.25 3.08 -8.93
N GLY A 33 9.22 1.91 -8.31
CA GLY A 33 10.39 1.28 -7.71
C GLY A 33 10.80 1.81 -6.33
N LEU A 34 10.14 2.85 -5.82
CA LEU A 34 10.30 3.33 -4.45
C LEU A 34 9.50 2.47 -3.47
N PHE A 35 9.61 2.78 -2.18
CA PHE A 35 8.90 2.03 -1.15
C PHE A 35 7.39 2.06 -1.37
N THR A 36 6.80 3.23 -1.64
CA THR A 36 5.35 3.37 -1.80
C THR A 36 4.77 2.50 -2.93
N ASP A 37 5.44 2.41 -4.09
CA ASP A 37 5.09 1.48 -5.18
C ASP A 37 5.22 0.01 -4.74
N LYS A 38 6.29 -0.35 -4.02
CA LYS A 38 6.51 -1.71 -3.53
C LYS A 38 5.48 -2.12 -2.47
N GLU A 39 5.10 -1.20 -1.59
CA GLU A 39 4.05 -1.39 -0.59
C GLU A 39 2.72 -1.69 -1.27
N TRP A 40 2.37 -0.92 -2.30
CA TRP A 40 1.16 -1.14 -3.07
C TRP A 40 1.17 -2.49 -3.79
N LYS A 41 2.24 -2.82 -4.53
CA LYS A 41 2.37 -4.12 -5.19
C LYS A 41 2.25 -5.29 -4.23
N HIS A 42 2.90 -5.22 -3.07
CA HIS A 42 2.80 -6.27 -2.05
C HIS A 42 1.35 -6.49 -1.59
N LEU A 43 0.57 -5.41 -1.43
CA LEU A 43 -0.84 -5.50 -1.05
C LEU A 43 -1.71 -6.10 -2.16
N GLN A 44 -1.44 -5.76 -3.41
CA GLN A 44 -2.13 -6.35 -4.56
C GLN A 44 -1.81 -7.85 -4.70
N GLU A 45 -0.53 -8.22 -4.61
CA GLU A 45 -0.06 -9.59 -4.80
C GLU A 45 -0.50 -10.55 -3.68
N LYS A 46 -0.53 -10.08 -2.42
CA LYS A 46 -0.73 -10.96 -1.25
C LYS A 46 -2.06 -10.80 -0.55
N TRP A 47 -2.66 -9.62 -0.60
CA TRP A 47 -3.86 -9.28 0.19
C TRP A 47 -5.06 -8.89 -0.67
N GLU A 48 -4.95 -9.06 -1.99
CA GLU A 48 -6.03 -8.86 -2.96
C GLU A 48 -6.58 -7.43 -2.96
N TYR A 49 -5.77 -6.42 -2.60
CA TYR A 49 -6.16 -5.03 -2.80
C TYR A 49 -6.23 -4.72 -4.29
N LEU A 50 -7.31 -4.09 -4.73
CA LEU A 50 -7.65 -3.93 -6.14
C LEU A 50 -7.53 -2.50 -6.64
N TYR A 51 -7.89 -1.52 -5.81
CA TYR A 51 -7.93 -0.13 -6.21
C TYR A 51 -7.59 0.80 -5.05
N LEU A 52 -7.29 2.05 -5.42
CA LEU A 52 -7.05 3.14 -4.49
C LEU A 52 -8.20 4.13 -4.59
N ARG A 53 -8.78 4.46 -3.45
CA ARG A 53 -9.76 5.53 -3.32
C ARG A 53 -9.06 6.80 -2.88
N GLU A 54 -9.09 7.83 -3.72
CA GLU A 54 -8.64 9.17 -3.35
C GLU A 54 -9.69 9.81 -2.44
N GLU A 55 -9.26 10.27 -1.27
CA GLU A 55 -10.11 11.05 -0.37
C GLU A 55 -9.27 12.16 0.26
N GLY A 56 -9.49 13.39 -0.22
CA GLY A 56 -8.68 14.56 0.16
C GLY A 56 -7.26 14.44 -0.37
N GLU A 57 -6.27 14.57 0.52
CA GLU A 57 -4.85 14.46 0.17
C GLU A 57 -4.30 13.03 0.38
N PHE A 58 -5.19 12.04 0.57
CA PHE A 58 -4.81 10.67 0.90
C PHE A 58 -5.37 9.65 -0.07
N TRP A 59 -4.66 8.53 -0.18
CA TRP A 59 -5.02 7.40 -1.02
C TRP A 59 -5.26 6.18 -0.15
N TYR A 60 -6.47 5.64 -0.18
CA TYR A 60 -6.89 4.52 0.64
C TYR A 60 -6.92 3.25 -0.19
N ALA A 61 -6.23 2.21 0.28
CA ALA A 61 -6.23 0.90 -0.36
C ALA A 61 -7.55 0.17 -0.07
N GLU A 62 -8.21 -0.33 -1.12
CA GLU A 62 -9.45 -1.11 -1.00
C GLU A 62 -9.38 -2.42 -1.79
N LYS A 63 -10.19 -3.39 -1.36
CA LYS A 63 -10.39 -4.69 -2.00
C LYS A 63 -11.87 -4.96 -2.20
#